data_AF-M5S5U1-F1
#
_entry.id   AF-M5S5U1-F1
#
_cell.length_a   1.000
_cell.length_b   1.000
_cell.length_c   1.000
_cell.angle_alpha   90.00
_cell.angle_beta   90.00
_cell.angle_gamma   90.00
#
_symmetry.space_group_name_H-M   'P 1'
#
loop_
_entity.id
_entity.type
_entity.pdbx_description
1 polymer ?
#
loop_
_entity_poly.entity_id
_entity_poly.type
_entity_poly.pdbx_seq_one_letter_code
_entity_poly.pdbx_strand_id
1 'polypeptide(L)'
;MFLRMKFLPKAMLLGGAFWVVGSFGLLTDDQAQGQQFGPIDSLPSPMLDIPRSPITGSPDTFNPNDRPGSILTPKRPIQLPEPNFGPMLGLSRSRQTPDDEMQPPAAAGLKIRVGDLIHPENERLAVRDDDGNRVVGRYLVGSGSVRVVLMPDGRLKVFDNAEVSPTEDAFTPMSMDEVRDRWLADERLAKFQMKSIQSRHFLFLYNTSEPFIRGTRTILETMYPAVRKYFQRTQIDTHEPEFPLVIIAFANDQQFQEFNRMPQGVVAYYDSVFNNVALFEQSRLNQVAPQVAVMNSISTIAHEGVHQILYNIGVQQRLSQWPMWLSEGLPEFFAPTSTGEGAHWKGLGATNDLRMKEIFEDVKAGRRLGDGSYLKRLVESDDFDSQEYAYAWGVIHWMARKQREELFGSIREASTSKPLAHLTENAQTNASFFEKHFGDDFVEHEKDLSRHLLSIRWVDPAENQVHYLVVSGSRVTLTTSPERVDELRRSTLPLQRFRVQRYRTRTMAVRAMNAITQ
;
A
#
# COMPACT_ATOMS: atom_id res chain seq x y z
N MET A 1 17.53 9.15 40.82
CA MET A 1 17.15 8.13 39.82
C MET A 1 16.18 8.80 38.85
N PHE A 2 16.70 9.41 37.78
CA PHE A 2 15.88 10.19 36.84
C PHE A 2 15.21 9.24 35.86
N LEU A 3 13.89 9.09 35.99
CA LEU A 3 13.04 8.32 35.09
C LEU A 3 12.98 9.06 33.74
N ARG A 4 13.56 8.50 32.67
CA ARG A 4 13.44 9.06 31.32
C ARG A 4 12.00 8.86 30.83
N MET A 5 11.20 9.93 30.78
CA MET A 5 9.97 9.94 29.99
C MET A 5 10.37 9.82 28.51
N LYS A 6 10.09 8.69 27.87
CA LYS A 6 10.12 8.57 26.41
C LYS A 6 8.69 8.77 25.90
N PHE A 7 8.50 9.76 25.04
CA PHE A 7 7.26 9.93 24.28
C PHE A 7 7.33 9.00 23.06
N LEU A 8 6.32 8.16 22.84
CA LEU A 8 6.22 7.42 21.57
C LEU A 8 5.64 8.37 20.52
N PRO A 9 6.36 8.69 19.42
CA PRO A 9 5.77 9.39 18.29
C PRO A 9 4.73 8.49 17.59
N LYS A 10 3.70 9.12 17.00
CA LYS A 10 2.54 8.47 16.33
C LYS A 10 2.94 7.38 15.32
N ALA A 11 4.09 7.55 14.69
CA ALA A 11 4.78 6.63 13.78
C ALA A 11 5.00 5.21 14.35
N MET A 12 5.13 5.04 15.68
CA MET A 12 5.33 3.74 16.33
C MET A 12 4.04 3.03 16.79
N LEU A 13 2.89 3.72 16.83
CA LEU A 13 1.62 3.18 17.37
C LEU A 13 0.52 2.98 16.33
N LEU A 14 0.63 3.66 15.19
CA LEU A 14 -0.06 3.28 13.97
C LEU A 14 0.76 2.14 13.37
N GLY A 15 0.20 0.93 13.26
CA GLY A 15 0.82 -0.12 12.47
C GLY A 15 1.12 0.42 11.07
N GLY A 16 2.39 0.68 10.78
CA GLY A 16 2.92 0.80 9.42
C GLY A 16 2.31 1.85 8.48
N ALA A 17 1.60 2.88 8.96
CA ALA A 17 1.10 3.93 8.07
C ALA A 17 2.24 4.90 7.68
N PHE A 18 3.15 4.43 6.82
CA PHE A 18 4.25 5.22 6.25
C PHE A 18 4.10 5.37 4.73
N TRP A 19 4.89 6.29 4.20
CA TRP A 19 4.55 7.17 3.09
C TRP A 19 4.48 6.51 1.71
N VAL A 20 3.28 6.36 1.13
CA VAL A 20 3.15 6.38 -0.34
C VAL A 20 3.18 7.85 -0.79
N VAL A 21 4.37 8.46 -0.80
CA VAL A 21 4.59 9.67 -1.62
C VAL A 21 4.71 9.19 -3.06
N GLY A 22 3.55 9.03 -3.69
CA GLY A 22 3.48 8.84 -5.13
C GLY A 22 3.94 10.10 -5.85
N SER A 23 5.26 10.31 -5.95
CA SER A 23 5.84 11.12 -7.03
C SER A 23 5.81 10.27 -8.29
N PHE A 24 4.61 9.96 -8.79
CA PHE A 24 4.48 9.65 -10.20
C PHE A 24 4.84 10.94 -10.90
N GLY A 25 6.07 11.02 -11.40
CA GLY A 25 6.36 11.98 -12.45
C GLY A 25 5.26 11.82 -13.48
N LEU A 26 4.42 12.85 -13.63
CA LEU A 26 3.78 13.09 -14.91
C LEU A 26 4.89 12.87 -15.93
N LEU A 27 4.62 12.13 -17.01
CA LEU A 27 5.48 12.20 -18.18
C LEU A 27 5.63 13.69 -18.51
N THR A 28 6.73 14.30 -18.06
CA THR A 28 7.13 15.61 -18.55
C THR A 28 7.59 15.36 -19.97
N ASP A 29 6.99 16.09 -20.91
CA ASP A 29 7.00 15.91 -22.36
C ASP A 29 8.39 15.82 -23.04
N ASP A 30 9.50 15.91 -22.30
CA ASP A 30 10.86 15.92 -22.85
C ASP A 30 11.35 14.57 -23.40
N GLN A 31 10.57 13.48 -23.29
CA GLN A 31 10.88 12.21 -23.95
C GLN A 31 9.99 11.89 -25.16
N ALA A 32 9.12 12.81 -25.58
CA ALA A 32 8.22 12.63 -26.74
C ALA A 32 8.50 13.59 -27.91
N GLN A 33 9.54 14.43 -27.84
CA GLN A 33 9.93 15.31 -28.94
C GLN A 33 11.32 14.95 -29.48
N GLY A 34 11.35 14.61 -30.77
CA GLY A 34 12.59 14.59 -31.54
C GLY A 34 12.98 13.22 -32.09
N GLN A 35 12.17 12.65 -32.98
CA GLN A 35 12.68 11.68 -33.95
C GLN A 35 11.82 11.71 -35.23
N GLN A 36 12.32 12.41 -36.24
CA GLN A 36 11.89 12.25 -37.63
C GLN A 36 12.40 10.89 -38.12
N PHE A 37 11.50 10.02 -38.56
CA PHE A 37 11.87 8.77 -39.23
C PHE A 37 11.36 8.78 -40.67
N GLY A 38 12.26 8.49 -41.61
CA GLY A 38 11.98 8.30 -43.03
C GLY A 38 11.27 6.97 -43.32
N PRO A 39 10.86 6.73 -44.58
CA PRO A 39 9.96 5.64 -44.93
C PRO A 39 10.67 4.28 -44.89
N ILE A 40 9.99 3.26 -44.38
CA ILE A 40 10.39 1.85 -44.51
C ILE A 40 9.24 1.05 -45.11
N ASP A 41 9.53 0.44 -46.25
CA ASP A 41 8.65 -0.42 -47.04
C ASP A 41 8.44 -1.81 -46.42
N SER A 42 7.16 -2.19 -46.32
CA SER A 42 6.52 -3.48 -46.65
C SER A 42 6.92 -4.83 -45.99
N LEU A 43 5.84 -5.51 -45.53
CA LEU A 43 5.56 -6.96 -45.32
C LEU A 43 5.81 -7.60 -43.93
N PRO A 44 5.08 -8.67 -43.54
CA PRO A 44 3.65 -8.98 -43.74
C PRO A 44 2.92 -9.35 -42.41
N SER A 45 1.58 -9.29 -42.40
CA SER A 45 0.73 -9.73 -41.30
C SER A 45 0.83 -11.24 -41.00
N PRO A 46 0.74 -11.66 -39.73
CA PRO A 46 0.19 -12.96 -39.38
C PRO A 46 -1.16 -12.80 -38.68
N MET A 47 -2.18 -13.41 -39.29
CA MET A 47 -3.40 -13.83 -38.60
C MET A 47 -3.03 -14.87 -37.54
N LEU A 48 -3.38 -14.62 -36.27
CA LEU A 48 -3.53 -15.66 -35.26
C LEU A 48 -4.67 -15.26 -34.31
N ASP A 49 -5.61 -16.18 -34.13
CA ASP A 49 -6.81 -16.04 -33.31
C ASP A 49 -6.46 -15.72 -31.85
N ILE A 50 -7.15 -14.72 -31.30
CA ILE A 50 -7.09 -14.34 -29.88
C ILE A 50 -8.03 -15.27 -29.10
N PRO A 51 -7.56 -16.08 -28.14
CA PRO A 51 -8.45 -16.85 -27.29
C PRO A 51 -9.29 -15.92 -26.41
N ARG A 52 -10.60 -16.13 -26.41
CA ARG A 52 -11.55 -15.46 -25.52
C ARG A 52 -11.29 -15.88 -24.07
N SER A 53 -11.27 -14.92 -23.17
CA SER A 53 -11.18 -15.13 -21.71
C SER A 53 -12.40 -15.91 -21.19
N PRO A 54 -12.23 -17.04 -20.48
CA PRO A 54 -13.33 -17.65 -19.75
C PRO A 54 -13.45 -16.98 -18.38
N ILE A 55 -14.48 -16.15 -18.24
CA ILE A 55 -15.06 -15.81 -16.95
C ILE A 55 -15.86 -17.05 -16.50
N THR A 56 -15.74 -17.41 -15.23
CA THR A 56 -16.43 -18.48 -14.47
C THR A 56 -15.78 -19.87 -14.48
N GLY A 57 -15.28 -20.29 -13.31
CA GLY A 57 -15.02 -21.71 -12.97
C GLY A 57 -13.61 -22.07 -12.48
N SER A 58 -13.44 -22.16 -11.16
CA SER A 58 -12.43 -22.93 -10.40
C SER A 58 -10.98 -22.43 -10.25
N PRO A 59 -10.31 -22.81 -9.12
CA PRO A 59 -9.24 -22.04 -8.47
C PRO A 59 -7.82 -22.52 -8.85
N ASP A 60 -6.82 -21.71 -8.47
CA ASP A 60 -5.37 -21.97 -8.57
C ASP A 60 -4.78 -21.94 -10.00
N THR A 61 -4.14 -20.83 -10.37
CA THR A 61 -3.18 -20.78 -11.49
C THR A 61 -1.72 -20.90 -11.01
N PHE A 62 -1.49 -21.20 -9.72
CA PHE A 62 -0.14 -21.46 -9.22
C PHE A 62 0.26 -22.92 -9.50
N ASN A 63 0.95 -23.15 -10.63
CA ASN A 63 1.63 -24.42 -10.92
C ASN A 63 3.16 -24.24 -10.82
N PRO A 64 3.85 -24.87 -9.86
CA PRO A 64 5.30 -24.72 -9.66
C PRO A 64 6.17 -25.42 -10.72
N ASN A 65 5.60 -26.06 -11.74
CA ASN A 65 6.33 -26.83 -12.77
C ASN A 65 6.32 -26.22 -14.19
N ASP A 66 5.83 -24.98 -14.37
CA ASP A 66 5.86 -24.35 -15.69
C ASP A 66 7.30 -24.03 -16.12
N ARG A 67 7.89 -24.93 -16.91
CA ARG A 67 9.15 -24.70 -17.61
C ARG A 67 8.93 -23.64 -18.71
N PRO A 68 9.90 -22.75 -18.96
CA PRO A 68 9.79 -21.78 -20.04
C PRO A 68 9.64 -22.50 -21.39
N GLY A 69 8.50 -22.29 -22.04
CA GLY A 69 8.25 -22.74 -23.41
C GLY A 69 9.29 -22.18 -24.39
N SER A 70 9.69 -23.02 -25.33
CA SER A 70 10.73 -22.82 -26.33
C SER A 70 10.70 -21.46 -27.05
N ILE A 71 11.74 -20.67 -26.78
CA ILE A 71 12.53 -19.76 -27.62
C ILE A 71 12.04 -19.51 -29.07
N LEU A 72 11.80 -18.23 -29.39
CA LEU A 72 12.32 -17.59 -30.60
C LEU A 72 13.26 -16.45 -30.17
N THR A 73 14.56 -16.69 -30.27
CA THR A 73 15.64 -15.71 -30.05
C THR A 73 15.75 -14.75 -31.23
N PRO A 74 15.77 -13.42 -31.04
CA PRO A 74 16.38 -12.52 -32.01
C PRO A 74 17.91 -12.58 -31.87
N LYS A 75 18.58 -12.90 -32.98
CA LYS A 75 20.05 -12.83 -33.12
C LYS A 75 20.49 -11.38 -33.27
N ARG A 76 21.10 -10.79 -32.24
CA ARG A 76 22.36 -9.99 -32.25
C ARG A 76 22.49 -9.17 -30.95
N PRO A 77 23.69 -9.08 -30.35
CA PRO A 77 23.94 -8.16 -29.26
C PRO A 77 23.87 -6.71 -29.77
N ILE A 78 23.10 -5.85 -29.10
CA ILE A 78 23.14 -4.41 -29.33
C ILE A 78 24.36 -3.88 -28.57
N GLN A 79 25.32 -3.30 -29.29
CA GLN A 79 26.48 -2.64 -28.71
C GLN A 79 26.16 -1.16 -28.54
N LEU A 80 26.13 -0.68 -27.30
CA LEU A 80 25.89 0.73 -26.98
C LEU A 80 27.23 1.51 -27.07
N PRO A 81 27.22 2.76 -27.55
CA PRO A 81 28.42 3.60 -27.63
C PRO A 81 28.83 4.11 -26.23
N GLU A 82 30.15 4.25 -26.03
CA GLU A 82 30.77 4.82 -24.82
C GLU A 82 30.35 6.29 -24.64
N PRO A 83 29.90 6.71 -23.44
CA PRO A 83 29.60 8.12 -23.17
C PRO A 83 30.88 8.93 -22.90
N ASN A 84 31.04 9.99 -23.70
CA ASN A 84 32.04 11.03 -23.56
C ASN A 84 31.57 12.03 -22.47
N PHE A 85 32.37 12.23 -21.42
CA PHE A 85 32.01 13.11 -20.29
C PHE A 85 32.38 14.57 -20.56
N GLY A 86 31.41 15.47 -20.40
CA GLY A 86 31.62 16.91 -20.23
C GLY A 86 30.95 17.40 -18.94
N PRO A 87 31.49 18.39 -18.21
CA PRO A 87 31.05 18.73 -16.87
C PRO A 87 29.98 19.83 -16.89
N MET A 88 28.86 19.66 -16.17
CA MET A 88 28.01 20.78 -15.70
C MET A 88 27.16 20.30 -14.52
N LEU A 89 27.48 20.75 -13.30
CA LEU A 89 26.99 21.94 -12.59
C LEU A 89 25.82 21.56 -11.66
N GLY A 90 26.17 21.43 -10.38
CA GLY A 90 25.25 21.16 -9.29
C GLY A 90 24.34 22.35 -8.99
N LEU A 91 23.15 22.04 -8.49
CA LEU A 91 22.25 23.02 -7.90
C LEU A 91 22.09 22.75 -6.40
N SER A 92 22.25 23.85 -5.68
CA SER A 92 22.42 23.98 -4.23
C SER A 92 21.22 23.52 -3.41
N ARG A 93 21.54 22.89 -2.27
CA ARG A 93 20.64 22.78 -1.11
C ARG A 93 20.34 24.17 -0.55
N SER A 94 19.06 24.53 -0.43
CA SER A 94 18.65 25.66 0.41
C SER A 94 18.48 25.19 1.86
N ARG A 95 19.16 25.89 2.76
CA ARG A 95 19.00 25.81 4.23
C ARG A 95 17.60 26.29 4.61
N GLN A 96 16.85 25.49 5.36
CA GLN A 96 15.73 25.99 6.16
C GLN A 96 16.26 26.44 7.53
N THR A 97 15.84 27.63 7.93
CA THR A 97 16.11 28.25 9.23
C THR A 97 15.22 27.64 10.33
N PRO A 98 15.72 27.55 11.58
CA PRO A 98 14.95 27.08 12.71
C PRO A 98 14.19 28.26 13.33
N ASP A 99 12.86 28.28 13.24
CA ASP A 99 11.97 28.95 14.21
C ASP A 99 10.52 28.74 13.76
N ASP A 100 9.93 27.64 14.24
CA ASP A 100 8.54 27.54 14.69
C ASP A 100 8.39 26.15 15.32
N GLU A 101 8.68 26.05 16.62
CA GLU A 101 8.19 24.92 17.44
C GLU A 101 6.66 25.01 17.50
N MET A 102 5.98 24.58 16.43
CA MET A 102 4.57 24.22 16.46
C MET A 102 4.43 23.01 17.39
N GLN A 103 4.05 23.27 18.64
CA GLN A 103 3.52 22.23 19.53
C GLN A 103 2.41 21.46 18.78
N PRO A 104 2.54 20.14 18.58
CA PRO A 104 1.52 19.38 17.90
C PRO A 104 0.27 19.29 18.80
N PRO A 105 -0.94 19.59 18.27
CA PRO A 105 -2.19 19.44 19.02
C PRO A 105 -2.41 17.97 19.41
N ALA A 106 -3.15 17.74 20.49
CA ALA A 106 -3.39 16.43 21.09
C ALA A 106 -3.82 15.37 20.06
N ALA A 107 -2.85 14.60 19.57
CA ALA A 107 -3.04 13.53 18.61
C ALA A 107 -3.55 12.26 19.32
N ALA A 108 -4.52 11.58 18.71
CA ALA A 108 -5.18 10.36 19.18
C ALA A 108 -4.27 9.10 19.16
N GLY A 109 -3.02 9.22 19.61
CA GLY A 109 -2.14 8.08 19.88
C GLY A 109 -2.26 7.62 21.33
N LEU A 110 -2.06 6.33 21.58
CA LEU A 110 -2.00 5.80 22.95
C LEU A 110 -0.82 6.44 23.69
N LYS A 111 -1.09 7.22 24.74
CA LYS A 111 -0.04 7.76 25.60
C LYS A 111 0.38 6.68 26.59
N ILE A 112 1.41 5.92 26.25
CA ILE A 112 1.94 4.85 27.09
C ILE A 112 3.18 5.35 27.81
N ARG A 113 3.18 5.27 29.14
CA ARG A 113 4.40 5.45 29.93
C ARG A 113 5.13 4.12 29.97
N VAL A 114 6.30 4.07 29.35
CA VAL A 114 7.11 2.84 29.31
C VAL A 114 7.68 2.58 30.71
N GLY A 115 7.19 1.51 31.32
CA GLY A 115 7.76 0.84 32.50
C GLY A 115 7.85 -0.66 32.25
N ASP A 116 7.98 -1.44 33.32
CA ASP A 116 8.04 -2.90 33.23
C ASP A 116 6.81 -3.44 32.47
N LEU A 117 7.07 -4.23 31.42
CA LEU A 117 6.02 -4.80 30.58
C LEU A 117 5.42 -6.04 31.22
N ILE A 118 4.08 -6.12 31.17
CA ILE A 118 3.31 -7.26 31.65
C ILE A 118 2.51 -7.79 30.46
N HIS A 119 2.72 -9.04 30.09
CA HIS A 119 1.97 -9.73 29.03
C HIS A 119 1.07 -10.78 29.68
N PRO A 120 -0.19 -10.44 30.02
CA PRO A 120 -1.10 -11.34 30.71
C PRO A 120 -1.47 -12.54 29.82
N GLU A 121 -1.75 -13.68 30.45
CA GLU A 121 -2.21 -14.88 29.76
C GLU A 121 -3.74 -14.97 29.83
N ASN A 122 -4.43 -14.51 28.78
CA ASN A 122 -5.89 -14.58 28.65
C ASN A 122 -6.70 -13.88 29.77
N GLU A 123 -6.10 -12.88 30.44
CA GLU A 123 -6.78 -12.13 31.51
C GLU A 123 -7.81 -11.13 30.96
N ARG A 124 -8.88 -10.94 31.73
CA ARG A 124 -9.95 -9.99 31.46
C ARG A 124 -10.05 -8.95 32.56
N LEU A 125 -10.36 -7.72 32.18
CA LEU A 125 -10.51 -6.59 33.08
C LEU A 125 -11.91 -6.00 32.93
N ALA A 126 -12.56 -5.74 34.06
CA ALA A 126 -13.71 -4.86 34.12
C ALA A 126 -13.20 -3.41 34.08
N VAL A 127 -13.72 -2.64 33.13
CA VAL A 127 -13.36 -1.24 32.88
C VAL A 127 -14.61 -0.38 32.65
N ARG A 128 -14.43 0.93 32.57
CA ARG A 128 -15.49 1.89 32.19
C ARG A 128 -15.28 2.33 30.75
N ASP A 129 -16.32 2.27 29.92
CA ASP A 129 -16.27 2.82 28.57
C ASP A 129 -16.42 4.36 28.58
N ASP A 130 -16.44 4.98 27.39
CA ASP A 130 -16.58 6.44 27.25
C ASP A 130 -17.90 6.98 27.82
N ASP A 131 -18.92 6.13 27.93
CA ASP A 131 -20.25 6.46 28.43
C ASP A 131 -20.37 6.17 29.95
N GLY A 132 -19.29 5.69 30.59
CA GLY A 132 -19.26 5.31 32.00
C GLY A 132 -19.89 3.95 32.30
N ASN A 133 -20.28 3.18 31.28
CA ASN A 133 -20.83 1.84 31.46
C ASN A 133 -19.71 0.87 31.85
N ARG A 134 -20.04 -0.11 32.69
CA ARG A 134 -19.11 -1.19 33.01
C ARG A 134 -19.06 -2.14 31.81
N VAL A 135 -17.88 -2.38 31.27
CA VAL A 135 -17.64 -3.34 30.20
C VAL A 135 -16.46 -4.26 30.56
N VAL A 136 -16.42 -5.43 29.95
CA VAL A 136 -15.30 -6.37 30.06
C VAL A 136 -14.41 -6.19 28.86
N GLY A 137 -13.12 -5.94 29.08
CA GLY A 137 -12.09 -5.89 28.05
C GLY A 137 -11.05 -6.99 28.24
N ARG A 138 -10.32 -7.34 27.17
CA ARG A 138 -9.16 -8.23 27.27
C ARG A 138 -7.91 -7.43 27.61
N TYR A 139 -7.19 -7.87 28.63
CA TYR A 139 -5.93 -7.24 29.00
C TYR A 139 -4.86 -7.63 27.97
N LEU A 140 -4.40 -6.66 27.17
CA LEU A 140 -3.46 -6.93 26.07
C LEU A 140 -2.01 -6.83 26.54
N VAL A 141 -1.65 -5.71 27.19
CA VAL A 141 -0.30 -5.45 27.71
C VAL A 141 -0.34 -4.39 28.80
N GLY A 142 0.43 -4.58 29.87
CA GLY A 142 0.71 -3.56 30.87
C GLY A 142 2.07 -2.91 30.64
N SER A 143 2.20 -1.66 31.07
CA SER A 143 3.49 -1.00 31.17
C SER A 143 3.51 -0.18 32.45
N GLY A 144 4.25 -0.62 33.47
CA GLY A 144 4.20 -0.02 34.81
C GLY A 144 2.77 0.05 35.37
N SER A 145 2.26 1.27 35.61
CA SER A 145 0.92 1.51 36.16
C SER A 145 -0.20 1.54 35.12
N VAL A 146 0.11 1.47 33.82
CA VAL A 146 -0.91 1.53 32.77
C VAL A 146 -1.26 0.15 32.23
N ARG A 147 -2.50 0.02 31.74
CA ARG A 147 -3.08 -1.20 31.19
C ARG A 147 -3.65 -0.87 29.82
N VAL A 148 -3.15 -1.52 28.77
CA VAL A 148 -3.74 -1.47 27.45
C VAL A 148 -4.77 -2.59 27.35
N VAL A 149 -6.01 -2.22 27.06
CA VAL A 149 -7.17 -3.10 27.07
C VAL A 149 -7.83 -3.08 25.71
N LEU A 150 -8.08 -4.28 25.17
CA LEU A 150 -8.93 -4.49 24.00
C LEU A 150 -10.39 -4.45 24.43
N MET A 151 -11.11 -3.45 23.94
CA MET A 151 -12.51 -3.17 24.24
C MET A 151 -13.48 -4.00 23.39
N PRO A 152 -14.74 -4.17 23.81
CA PRO A 152 -15.77 -4.89 23.04
C PRO A 152 -16.02 -4.36 21.62
N ASP A 153 -15.75 -3.08 21.35
CA ASP A 153 -15.87 -2.46 20.03
C ASP A 153 -14.64 -2.71 19.13
N GLY A 154 -13.66 -3.48 19.60
CA GLY A 154 -12.43 -3.79 18.90
C GLY A 154 -11.35 -2.73 19.05
N ARG A 155 -11.58 -1.60 19.73
CA ARG A 155 -10.57 -0.55 19.94
C ARG A 155 -9.64 -0.89 21.10
N LEU A 156 -8.42 -0.33 21.08
CA LEU A 156 -7.50 -0.35 22.21
C LEU A 156 -7.68 0.93 23.04
N LYS A 157 -7.81 0.78 24.36
CA LYS A 157 -7.82 1.90 25.31
C LYS A 157 -6.76 1.69 26.38
N VAL A 158 -6.21 2.79 26.87
CA VAL A 158 -5.29 2.80 28.02
C VAL A 158 -6.08 3.20 29.25
N PHE A 159 -5.88 2.45 30.33
CA PHE A 159 -6.41 2.72 31.66
C PHE A 159 -5.26 2.76 32.66
N ASP A 160 -5.42 3.54 33.72
CA ASP A 160 -4.58 3.40 34.90
C ASP A 160 -4.98 2.13 35.67
N ASN A 161 -4.02 1.50 36.36
CA ASN A 161 -4.27 0.28 37.14
C ASN A 161 -5.36 0.45 38.21
N ALA A 162 -5.59 1.68 38.68
CA ALA A 162 -6.64 1.99 39.64
C ALA A 162 -8.05 2.03 39.03
N GLU A 163 -8.17 2.14 37.70
CA GLU A 163 -9.44 2.25 36.97
C GLU A 163 -9.97 0.90 36.47
N VAL A 164 -9.19 -0.16 36.64
CA VAL A 164 -9.52 -1.51 36.17
C VAL A 164 -9.61 -2.48 37.33
N SER A 165 -10.31 -3.60 37.12
CA SER A 165 -10.33 -4.70 38.08
C SER A 165 -10.35 -6.04 37.35
N PRO A 166 -9.54 -7.04 37.74
CA PRO A 166 -9.64 -8.39 37.21
C PRO A 166 -11.07 -8.92 37.31
N THR A 167 -11.52 -9.67 36.30
CA THR A 167 -12.86 -10.23 36.27
C THR A 167 -12.91 -11.56 35.53
N GLU A 168 -13.75 -12.47 36.01
CA GLU A 168 -14.05 -13.73 35.32
C GLU A 168 -15.20 -13.60 34.32
N ASP A 169 -15.92 -12.47 34.32
CA ASP A 169 -17.02 -12.21 33.39
C ASP A 169 -16.56 -12.39 31.94
N ALA A 170 -17.45 -12.90 31.10
CA ALA A 170 -17.13 -13.15 29.70
C ALA A 170 -16.88 -11.84 28.93
N PHE A 171 -15.86 -11.85 28.08
CA PHE A 171 -15.69 -10.83 27.05
C PHE A 171 -16.65 -11.13 25.89
N THR A 172 -17.51 -10.18 25.56
CA THR A 172 -18.46 -10.30 24.44
C THR A 172 -18.17 -9.19 23.43
N PRO A 173 -17.72 -9.50 22.21
CA PRO A 173 -17.57 -8.53 21.14
C PRO A 173 -18.90 -7.87 20.80
N MET A 174 -18.87 -6.57 20.47
CA MET A 174 -20.01 -5.88 19.91
C MET A 174 -20.33 -6.40 18.51
N SER A 175 -21.61 -6.48 18.19
CA SER A 175 -22.12 -6.77 16.86
C SER A 175 -21.78 -5.65 15.87
N MET A 176 -21.92 -5.94 14.57
CA MET A 176 -21.66 -4.96 13.51
C MET A 176 -22.57 -3.73 13.58
N ASP A 177 -23.82 -3.89 14.05
CA ASP A 177 -24.74 -2.78 14.25
C ASP A 177 -24.34 -1.91 15.45
N GLU A 178 -23.93 -2.53 16.56
CA GLU A 178 -23.46 -1.79 17.75
C GLU A 178 -22.17 -1.00 17.45
N VAL A 179 -21.22 -1.61 16.73
CA VAL A 179 -20.00 -0.92 16.29
C VAL A 179 -20.32 0.21 15.32
N ARG A 180 -21.27 0.03 14.39
CA ARG A 180 -21.76 1.09 13.51
C ARG A 180 -22.31 2.26 14.31
N ASP A 181 -23.24 1.99 15.22
CA ASP A 181 -23.93 3.03 15.97
C ASP A 181 -22.94 3.80 16.86
N ARG A 182 -21.98 3.10 17.48
CA ARG A 182 -20.89 3.71 18.26
C ARG A 182 -20.01 4.62 17.41
N TRP A 183 -19.65 4.22 16.19
CA TRP A 183 -18.88 5.08 15.29
C TRP A 183 -19.69 6.27 14.76
N LEU A 184 -20.98 6.10 14.45
CA LEU A 184 -21.83 7.21 13.98
C LEU A 184 -22.09 8.24 15.08
N ALA A 185 -22.10 7.83 16.34
CA ALA A 185 -22.19 8.71 17.50
C ALA A 185 -20.86 9.39 17.87
N ASP A 186 -19.71 8.91 17.36
CA ASP A 186 -18.39 9.49 17.62
C ASP A 186 -18.35 10.94 17.11
N GLU A 187 -18.03 11.89 17.98
CA GLU A 187 -18.04 13.33 17.67
C GLU A 187 -17.16 13.68 16.46
N ARG A 188 -16.11 12.88 16.21
CA ARG A 188 -15.23 13.05 15.04
C ARG A 188 -15.94 12.77 13.72
N LEU A 189 -16.99 11.94 13.72
CA LEU A 189 -17.75 11.55 12.54
C LEU A 189 -19.16 12.15 12.47
N ALA A 190 -19.80 12.42 13.62
CA ALA A 190 -21.18 12.88 13.70
C ALA A 190 -21.46 14.13 12.83
N LYS A 191 -20.47 15.02 12.70
CA LYS A 191 -20.55 16.24 11.88
C LYS A 191 -20.58 16.00 10.37
N PHE A 192 -20.21 14.82 9.88
CA PHE A 192 -20.03 14.54 8.46
C PHE A 192 -21.21 13.80 7.79
N GLN A 193 -22.28 13.52 8.55
CA GLN A 193 -23.48 12.84 8.06
C GLN A 193 -23.15 11.53 7.31
N MET A 194 -22.32 10.70 7.93
CA MET A 194 -21.86 9.44 7.33
C MET A 194 -23.05 8.51 7.07
N LYS A 195 -23.07 7.91 5.88
CA LYS A 195 -23.87 6.72 5.57
C LYS A 195 -23.12 5.48 6.02
N SER A 196 -23.84 4.37 6.13
CA SER A 196 -23.22 3.07 6.41
C SER A 196 -23.70 1.98 5.47
N ILE A 197 -22.80 1.09 5.06
CA ILE A 197 -23.12 -0.18 4.39
C ILE A 197 -22.32 -1.28 5.07
N GLN A 198 -22.93 -2.45 5.24
CA GLN A 198 -22.28 -3.63 5.78
C GLN A 198 -22.05 -4.66 4.66
N SER A 199 -21.01 -5.48 4.83
CA SER A 199 -20.77 -6.70 4.06
C SER A 199 -20.49 -7.86 5.01
N ARG A 200 -19.89 -8.96 4.53
CA ARG A 200 -19.70 -10.16 5.35
C ARG A 200 -18.70 -9.91 6.49
N HIS A 201 -17.59 -9.24 6.19
CA HIS A 201 -16.52 -9.00 7.18
C HIS A 201 -16.33 -7.51 7.51
N PHE A 202 -16.80 -6.62 6.64
CA PHE A 202 -16.48 -5.19 6.71
C PHE A 202 -17.70 -4.32 7.04
N LEU A 203 -17.45 -3.26 7.79
CA LEU A 203 -18.38 -2.15 8.04
C LEU A 203 -17.83 -0.89 7.35
N PHE A 204 -18.60 -0.32 6.43
CA PHE A 204 -18.23 0.89 5.71
C PHE A 204 -19.02 2.08 6.25
N LEU A 205 -18.32 3.12 6.67
CA LEU A 205 -18.87 4.43 7.05
C LEU A 205 -18.37 5.45 6.06
N TYR A 206 -19.27 6.12 5.33
CA TYR A 206 -18.84 6.93 4.19
C TYR A 206 -19.75 8.10 3.88
N ASN A 207 -19.16 9.16 3.31
CA ASN A 207 -19.88 10.23 2.61
C ASN A 207 -19.30 10.50 1.20
N THR A 208 -18.56 9.53 0.66
CA THR A 208 -18.07 9.48 -0.73
C THR A 208 -19.20 9.20 -1.73
N SER A 209 -18.85 9.13 -3.01
CA SER A 209 -19.73 8.58 -4.04
C SER A 209 -20.05 7.09 -3.80
N GLU A 210 -21.26 6.67 -4.21
CA GLU A 210 -21.69 5.26 -4.17
C GLU A 210 -20.79 4.33 -5.02
N PRO A 211 -20.35 4.70 -6.23
CA PRO A 211 -19.42 3.87 -7.00
C PRO A 211 -18.10 3.62 -6.28
N PHE A 212 -17.54 4.66 -5.64
CA PHE A 212 -16.25 4.55 -4.95
C PHE A 212 -16.32 3.55 -3.78
N ILE A 213 -17.32 3.68 -2.91
CA ILE A 213 -17.43 2.78 -1.75
C ILE A 213 -17.78 1.34 -2.16
N ARG A 214 -18.56 1.16 -3.23
CA ARG A 214 -18.86 -0.18 -3.78
C ARG A 214 -17.64 -0.85 -4.39
N GLY A 215 -16.78 -0.07 -5.07
CA GLY A 215 -15.49 -0.55 -5.58
C GLY A 215 -14.57 -0.97 -4.43
N THR A 216 -14.42 -0.11 -3.42
CA THR A 216 -13.65 -0.37 -2.20
C THR A 216 -14.10 -1.67 -1.53
N ARG A 217 -15.42 -1.81 -1.28
CA ARG A 217 -16.02 -3.02 -0.71
C ARG A 217 -15.70 -4.27 -1.52
N THR A 218 -15.84 -4.18 -2.85
CA THR A 218 -15.60 -5.34 -3.73
C THR A 218 -14.15 -5.79 -3.66
N ILE A 219 -13.19 -4.86 -3.68
CA ILE A 219 -11.76 -5.17 -3.57
C ILE A 219 -11.46 -5.89 -2.26
N LEU A 220 -11.86 -5.31 -1.13
CA LEU A 220 -11.54 -5.83 0.21
C LEU A 220 -12.16 -7.20 0.47
N GLU A 221 -13.44 -7.40 0.12
CA GLU A 221 -14.10 -8.70 0.27
C GLU A 221 -13.54 -9.79 -0.66
N THR A 222 -13.05 -9.40 -1.84
CA THR A 222 -12.41 -10.36 -2.77
C THR A 222 -11.04 -10.79 -2.28
N MET A 223 -10.28 -9.87 -1.67
CA MET A 223 -8.94 -10.12 -1.18
C MET A 223 -8.91 -11.01 0.07
N TYR A 224 -9.84 -10.76 1.00
CA TYR A 224 -9.91 -11.41 2.30
C TYR A 224 -9.71 -12.95 2.28
N PRO A 225 -10.51 -13.74 1.53
CA PRO A 225 -10.39 -15.19 1.56
C PRO A 225 -9.03 -15.69 1.07
N ALA A 226 -8.42 -15.00 0.11
CA ALA A 226 -7.11 -15.39 -0.43
C ALA A 226 -5.97 -15.09 0.54
N VAL A 227 -5.99 -13.91 1.18
CA VAL A 227 -5.02 -13.54 2.22
C VAL A 227 -5.10 -14.53 3.38
N ARG A 228 -6.29 -14.78 3.92
CA ARG A 228 -6.47 -15.75 5.01
C ARG A 228 -5.98 -17.16 4.63
N LYS A 229 -6.34 -17.65 3.44
CA LYS A 229 -5.91 -18.97 2.96
C LYS A 229 -4.39 -19.10 2.80
N TYR A 230 -3.70 -18.01 2.46
CA TYR A 230 -2.25 -18.02 2.37
C TYR A 230 -1.60 -18.22 3.74
N PHE A 231 -2.03 -17.46 4.75
CA PHE A 231 -1.44 -17.56 6.09
C PHE A 231 -1.79 -18.86 6.81
N GLN A 232 -2.92 -19.52 6.49
CA GLN A 232 -3.18 -20.89 6.95
C GLN A 232 -2.06 -21.88 6.58
N ARG A 233 -1.38 -21.67 5.44
CA ARG A 233 -0.26 -22.53 5.01
C ARG A 233 1.03 -22.23 5.77
N THR A 234 1.13 -21.08 6.42
CA THR A 234 2.30 -20.69 7.21
C THR A 234 2.34 -21.37 8.58
N GLN A 235 1.32 -22.17 8.93
CA GLN A 235 1.13 -22.80 10.25
C GLN A 235 0.91 -21.81 11.41
N ILE A 236 0.50 -20.59 11.08
CA ILE A 236 -0.04 -19.64 12.04
C ILE A 236 -1.50 -20.01 12.32
N ASP A 237 -1.93 -19.90 13.57
CA ASP A 237 -3.31 -20.13 13.97
C ASP A 237 -4.21 -18.97 13.49
N THR A 238 -4.60 -19.03 12.23
CA THR A 238 -5.45 -17.99 11.64
C THR A 238 -6.92 -18.21 11.98
N HIS A 239 -7.62 -17.14 12.35
CA HIS A 239 -9.05 -17.17 12.65
C HIS A 239 -9.84 -16.17 11.78
N GLU A 240 -11.18 -16.22 11.85
CA GLU A 240 -12.02 -15.15 11.29
C GLU A 240 -11.94 -13.90 12.19
N PRO A 241 -12.07 -12.67 11.65
CA PRO A 241 -12.17 -11.46 12.44
C PRO A 241 -13.27 -11.57 13.49
N GLU A 242 -12.89 -11.32 14.73
CA GLU A 242 -13.82 -11.26 15.85
C GLU A 242 -14.66 -9.98 15.84
N PHE A 243 -14.09 -8.90 15.29
CA PHE A 243 -14.73 -7.59 15.18
C PHE A 243 -14.97 -7.24 13.70
N PRO A 244 -15.98 -6.40 13.40
CA PRO A 244 -16.13 -5.82 12.08
C PRO A 244 -14.85 -5.10 11.63
N LEU A 245 -14.43 -5.34 10.39
CA LEU A 245 -13.32 -4.60 9.78
C LEU A 245 -13.84 -3.24 9.30
N VAL A 246 -13.56 -2.19 10.06
CA VAL A 246 -14.14 -0.86 9.83
C VAL A 246 -13.36 -0.09 8.76
N ILE A 247 -14.08 0.45 7.79
CA ILE A 247 -13.58 1.33 6.74
C ILE A 247 -14.31 2.68 6.84
N ILE A 248 -13.56 3.77 7.00
CA ILE A 248 -14.08 5.13 7.08
C ILE A 248 -13.63 5.91 5.84
N ALA A 249 -14.57 6.27 4.97
CA ALA A 249 -14.28 6.90 3.69
C ALA A 249 -14.87 8.31 3.59
N PHE A 250 -13.99 9.31 3.54
CA PHE A 250 -14.36 10.71 3.47
C PHE A 250 -14.48 11.22 2.03
N ALA A 251 -15.35 12.19 1.79
CA ALA A 251 -15.52 12.79 0.48
C ALA A 251 -14.24 13.48 -0.03
N ASN A 252 -13.45 14.08 0.88
CA ASN A 252 -12.29 14.89 0.53
C ASN A 252 -11.21 14.91 1.62
N ASP A 253 -10.02 15.40 1.25
CA ASP A 253 -8.84 15.54 2.14
C ASP A 253 -9.15 16.36 3.39
N GLN A 254 -9.94 17.43 3.30
CA GLN A 254 -10.22 18.29 4.46
C GLN A 254 -10.88 17.48 5.60
N GLN A 255 -11.93 16.72 5.29
CA GLN A 255 -12.63 15.91 6.30
C GLN A 255 -11.73 14.81 6.86
N PHE A 256 -10.91 14.18 6.03
CA PHE A 256 -9.93 13.19 6.44
C PHE A 256 -8.89 13.78 7.42
N GLN A 257 -8.36 14.97 7.11
CA GLN A 257 -7.43 15.70 7.98
C GLN A 257 -8.07 16.21 9.27
N GLU A 258 -9.37 16.55 9.24
CA GLU A 258 -10.16 16.92 10.41
C GLU A 258 -10.44 15.71 11.31
N PHE A 259 -10.65 14.53 10.73
CA PHE A 259 -10.82 13.29 11.49
C PHE A 259 -9.53 12.89 12.20
N ASN A 260 -8.41 12.93 11.48
CA ASN A 260 -7.10 12.68 12.03
C ASN A 260 -6.02 13.33 11.15
N ARG A 261 -5.28 14.30 11.71
CA ARG A 261 -4.25 15.00 10.95
C ARG A 261 -3.13 14.04 10.54
N MET A 262 -2.88 13.96 9.23
CA MET A 262 -1.81 13.18 8.62
C MET A 262 -0.91 14.10 7.78
N PRO A 263 0.41 13.84 7.71
CA PRO A 263 1.25 14.64 6.83
C PRO A 263 0.89 14.46 5.34
N GLN A 264 1.37 15.38 4.50
CA GLN A 264 0.92 15.51 3.12
C GLN A 264 1.26 14.29 2.26
N GLY A 265 0.31 13.86 1.43
CA GLY A 265 0.50 12.72 0.51
C GLY A 265 -0.15 11.42 0.99
N VAL A 266 -0.46 11.29 2.29
CA VAL A 266 -1.20 10.14 2.82
C VAL A 266 -2.66 10.24 2.38
N VAL A 267 -3.11 9.26 1.61
CA VAL A 267 -4.48 9.17 1.07
C VAL A 267 -5.35 8.12 1.78
N ALA A 268 -4.70 7.19 2.48
CA ALA A 268 -5.33 6.23 3.38
C ALA A 268 -4.32 5.81 4.47
N TYR A 269 -4.82 5.28 5.58
CA TYR A 269 -4.02 4.60 6.60
C TYR A 269 -4.87 3.59 7.37
N TYR A 270 -4.23 2.53 7.85
CA TYR A 270 -4.76 1.67 8.90
C TYR A 270 -4.37 2.19 10.29
N ASP A 271 -5.34 2.23 11.20
CA ASP A 271 -5.14 2.57 12.61
C ASP A 271 -5.30 1.31 13.47
N SER A 272 -4.19 0.78 14.00
CA SER A 272 -4.21 -0.37 14.89
C SER A 272 -4.90 -0.11 16.23
N VAL A 273 -4.91 1.14 16.71
CA VAL A 273 -5.55 1.49 17.99
C VAL A 273 -7.07 1.46 17.82
N PHE A 274 -7.59 2.12 16.80
CA PHE A 274 -9.03 2.19 16.53
C PHE A 274 -9.56 1.02 15.69
N ASN A 275 -8.66 0.20 15.15
CA ASN A 275 -8.94 -0.93 14.27
C ASN A 275 -9.75 -0.57 13.01
N ASN A 276 -9.42 0.56 12.38
CA ASN A 276 -10.10 1.01 11.17
C ASN A 276 -9.10 1.42 10.09
N VAL A 277 -9.51 1.28 8.83
CA VAL A 277 -8.86 2.01 7.72
C VAL A 277 -9.61 3.33 7.54
N ALA A 278 -8.88 4.43 7.43
CA ALA A 278 -9.44 5.72 7.04
C ALA A 278 -8.87 6.11 5.67
N LEU A 279 -9.71 6.65 4.78
CA LEU A 279 -9.32 7.07 3.44
C LEU A 279 -10.25 8.16 2.89
N PHE A 280 -9.93 8.73 1.74
CA PHE A 280 -10.83 9.69 1.09
C PHE A 280 -10.85 9.58 -0.44
N GLU A 281 -11.97 9.96 -1.04
CA GLU A 281 -12.17 9.88 -2.49
C GLU A 281 -11.43 11.02 -3.22
N GLN A 282 -11.74 12.28 -2.92
CA GLN A 282 -11.23 13.43 -3.68
C GLN A 282 -9.82 13.88 -3.26
N SER A 283 -8.79 13.24 -3.82
CA SER A 283 -7.40 13.72 -3.78
C SER A 283 -7.13 14.89 -4.72
N ARG A 284 -6.11 15.71 -4.42
CA ARG A 284 -5.61 16.73 -5.37
C ARG A 284 -5.17 16.11 -6.69
N LEU A 285 -4.63 14.89 -6.64
CA LEU A 285 -4.34 14.07 -7.82
C LEU A 285 -5.58 13.79 -8.67
N ASN A 286 -6.80 13.73 -8.10
CA ASN A 286 -8.02 13.59 -8.91
C ASN A 286 -8.33 14.80 -9.77
N GLN A 287 -7.84 15.99 -9.41
CA GLN A 287 -8.02 17.18 -10.24
C GLN A 287 -7.07 17.09 -11.45
N VAL A 288 -5.81 16.71 -11.18
CA VAL A 288 -4.70 16.76 -12.15
C VAL A 288 -4.58 15.54 -13.05
N ALA A 289 -4.72 14.35 -12.47
CA ALA A 289 -4.57 13.07 -13.14
C ALA A 289 -5.59 12.05 -12.58
N PRO A 290 -6.89 12.18 -12.90
CA PRO A 290 -7.97 11.39 -12.31
C PRO A 290 -7.76 9.87 -12.36
N GLN A 291 -7.17 9.36 -13.44
CA GLN A 291 -6.95 7.93 -13.59
C GLN A 291 -5.79 7.41 -12.74
N VAL A 292 -4.69 8.17 -12.67
CA VAL A 292 -3.55 7.84 -11.80
C VAL A 292 -3.99 7.90 -10.34
N ALA A 293 -4.79 8.90 -9.99
CA ALA A 293 -5.39 9.02 -8.67
C ALA A 293 -6.25 7.80 -8.32
N VAL A 294 -7.13 7.35 -9.24
CA VAL A 294 -7.94 6.14 -9.03
C VAL A 294 -7.06 4.89 -8.85
N MET A 295 -6.02 4.70 -9.67
CA MET A 295 -5.10 3.56 -9.55
C MET A 295 -4.37 3.56 -8.20
N ASN A 296 -3.85 4.70 -7.80
CA ASN A 296 -3.15 4.84 -6.53
C ASN A 296 -4.09 4.67 -5.35
N SER A 297 -5.29 5.25 -5.40
CA SER A 297 -6.31 5.06 -4.36
C SER A 297 -6.66 3.58 -4.20
N ILE A 298 -6.86 2.85 -5.30
CA ILE A 298 -7.19 1.41 -5.26
C ILE A 298 -6.04 0.57 -4.70
N SER A 299 -4.81 0.82 -5.14
CA SER A 299 -3.62 0.13 -4.60
C SER A 299 -3.44 0.41 -3.11
N THR A 300 -3.66 1.66 -2.68
CA THR A 300 -3.52 2.06 -1.27
C THR A 300 -4.64 1.46 -0.42
N ILE A 301 -5.89 1.48 -0.90
CA ILE A 301 -7.02 0.80 -0.23
C ILE A 301 -6.71 -0.68 -0.02
N ALA A 302 -6.20 -1.36 -1.06
CA ALA A 302 -5.81 -2.75 -0.95
C ALA A 302 -4.67 -2.93 0.05
N HIS A 303 -3.62 -2.10 0.00
CA HIS A 303 -2.51 -2.12 0.94
C HIS A 303 -2.98 -2.02 2.40
N GLU A 304 -3.73 -0.96 2.75
CA GLU A 304 -4.24 -0.77 4.11
C GLU A 304 -5.24 -1.85 4.52
N GLY A 305 -6.00 -2.36 3.55
CA GLY A 305 -6.87 -3.52 3.74
C GLY A 305 -6.10 -4.77 4.15
N VAL A 306 -4.92 -5.02 3.57
CA VAL A 306 -4.06 -6.13 3.99
C VAL A 306 -3.61 -5.94 5.43
N HIS A 307 -3.06 -4.76 5.79
CA HIS A 307 -2.69 -4.45 7.17
C HIS A 307 -3.83 -4.79 8.13
N GLN A 308 -5.03 -4.24 7.88
CA GLN A 308 -6.22 -4.50 8.68
C GLN A 308 -6.54 -6.00 8.78
N ILE A 309 -6.49 -6.74 7.68
CA ILE A 309 -6.75 -8.19 7.70
C ILE A 309 -5.74 -8.90 8.59
N LEU A 310 -4.43 -8.64 8.41
CA LEU A 310 -3.36 -9.33 9.15
C LEU A 310 -3.49 -9.13 10.67
N TYR A 311 -3.85 -7.92 11.12
CA TYR A 311 -4.09 -7.62 12.54
C TYR A 311 -5.34 -8.29 13.14
N ASN A 312 -6.26 -8.77 12.30
CA ASN A 312 -7.56 -9.30 12.74
C ASN A 312 -7.75 -10.80 12.47
N ILE A 313 -6.81 -11.46 11.79
CA ILE A 313 -6.84 -12.91 11.55
C ILE A 313 -5.80 -13.68 12.35
N GLY A 314 -5.10 -13.03 13.29
CA GLY A 314 -4.10 -13.68 14.16
C GLY A 314 -2.67 -13.72 13.60
N VAL A 315 -2.40 -13.01 12.48
CA VAL A 315 -1.05 -12.97 11.89
C VAL A 315 -0.19 -11.91 12.57
N GLN A 316 -0.66 -10.67 12.64
CA GLN A 316 0.05 -9.58 13.30
C GLN A 316 -0.66 -9.24 14.62
N GLN A 317 0.08 -9.20 15.73
CA GLN A 317 -0.47 -8.75 17.00
C GLN A 317 -0.46 -7.23 17.06
N ARG A 318 -1.56 -6.59 17.45
CA ARG A 318 -1.59 -5.13 17.59
C ARG A 318 -0.57 -4.65 18.62
N LEU A 319 0.11 -3.54 18.31
CA LEU A 319 1.23 -2.97 19.07
C LEU A 319 2.51 -3.82 19.08
N SER A 320 2.56 -4.96 18.38
CA SER A 320 3.83 -5.62 18.09
C SER A 320 4.56 -4.87 16.98
N GLN A 321 5.89 -4.89 16.99
CA GLN A 321 6.70 -4.34 15.90
C GLN A 321 7.23 -5.49 15.06
N TRP A 322 7.05 -5.38 13.76
CA TRP A 322 7.61 -6.27 12.76
C TRP A 322 8.69 -5.51 11.97
N PRO A 323 9.74 -6.18 11.47
CA PRO A 323 10.69 -5.55 10.56
C PRO A 323 9.97 -4.98 9.35
N MET A 324 10.29 -3.74 8.94
CA MET A 324 9.46 -3.05 7.96
C MET A 324 9.44 -3.69 6.58
N TRP A 325 10.56 -4.28 6.15
CA TRP A 325 10.62 -5.02 4.88
C TRP A 325 9.57 -6.15 4.84
N LEU A 326 9.23 -6.71 6.00
CA LEU A 326 8.19 -7.73 6.14
C LEU A 326 6.81 -7.10 6.36
N SER A 327 6.69 -6.11 7.27
CA SER A 327 5.40 -5.48 7.59
C SER A 327 4.78 -4.75 6.41
N GLU A 328 5.59 -4.08 5.58
CA GLU A 328 5.15 -3.32 4.41
C GLU A 328 5.23 -4.13 3.11
N GLY A 329 6.24 -5.00 3.00
CA GLY A 329 6.40 -5.85 1.81
C GLY A 329 5.25 -6.85 1.63
N LEU A 330 4.69 -7.38 2.73
CA LEU A 330 3.54 -8.30 2.67
C LEU A 330 2.28 -7.61 2.11
N PRO A 331 1.80 -6.47 2.64
CA PRO A 331 0.77 -5.65 2.02
C PRO A 331 0.99 -5.40 0.54
N GLU A 332 2.17 -4.95 0.13
CA GLU A 332 2.48 -4.72 -1.29
C GLU A 332 2.37 -5.99 -2.14
N PHE A 333 2.74 -7.15 -1.58
CA PHE A 333 2.66 -8.45 -2.25
C PHE A 333 1.22 -8.98 -2.36
N PHE A 334 0.36 -8.68 -1.39
CA PHE A 334 -1.04 -9.11 -1.38
C PHE A 334 -1.99 -8.10 -2.05
N ALA A 335 -1.56 -6.86 -2.27
CA ALA A 335 -2.37 -5.79 -2.82
C ALA A 335 -2.14 -5.44 -4.32
N PRO A 336 -1.64 -6.32 -5.22
CA PRO A 336 -1.45 -5.92 -6.61
C PRO A 336 -2.81 -5.66 -7.28
N THR A 337 -2.96 -4.49 -7.89
CA THR A 337 -4.20 -4.06 -8.56
C THR A 337 -3.96 -3.76 -10.04
N SER A 338 -4.98 -3.93 -10.87
CA SER A 338 -4.90 -3.63 -12.30
C SER A 338 -4.98 -2.12 -12.55
N THR A 339 -4.27 -1.67 -13.58
CA THR A 339 -4.05 -0.24 -13.90
C THR A 339 -4.90 0.22 -15.09
N GLY A 340 -6.14 -0.27 -15.22
CA GLY A 340 -7.01 0.03 -16.37
C GLY A 340 -8.44 0.42 -16.00
N GLU A 341 -9.29 0.62 -17.03
CA GLU A 341 -10.72 0.85 -16.84
C GLU A 341 -11.35 -0.36 -16.10
N GLY A 342 -11.97 -0.12 -14.95
CA GLY A 342 -12.47 -1.21 -14.09
C GLY A 342 -11.36 -1.89 -13.28
N ALA A 343 -10.47 -1.08 -12.68
CA ALA A 343 -9.42 -1.52 -11.79
C ALA A 343 -9.97 -2.47 -10.71
N HIS A 344 -9.26 -3.58 -10.53
CA HIS A 344 -9.62 -4.68 -9.66
C HIS A 344 -8.34 -5.30 -9.09
N TRP A 345 -8.50 -6.06 -8.01
CA TRP A 345 -7.40 -6.83 -7.43
C TRP A 345 -6.94 -7.94 -8.39
N LYS A 346 -5.64 -8.01 -8.70
CA LYS A 346 -5.05 -8.95 -9.69
C LYS A 346 -4.92 -10.37 -9.16
N GLY A 347 -5.13 -10.58 -7.86
CA GLY A 347 -4.90 -11.85 -7.20
C GLY A 347 -3.58 -11.89 -6.46
N LEU A 348 -3.49 -12.83 -5.54
CA LEU A 348 -2.39 -12.99 -4.61
C LEU A 348 -1.07 -13.29 -5.34
N GLY A 349 -0.01 -12.55 -5.01
CA GLY A 349 1.33 -12.78 -5.54
C GLY A 349 1.48 -12.55 -7.04
N ALA A 350 0.51 -11.87 -7.65
CA ALA A 350 0.65 -11.31 -8.98
C ALA A 350 1.67 -10.15 -8.97
N THR A 351 2.21 -9.81 -10.15
CA THR A 351 3.12 -8.67 -10.27
C THR A 351 2.42 -7.38 -9.85
N ASN A 352 3.06 -6.59 -8.98
CA ASN A 352 2.64 -5.23 -8.69
C ASN A 352 3.28 -4.30 -9.74
N ASP A 353 2.50 -3.93 -10.76
CA ASP A 353 3.02 -3.18 -11.92
C ASP A 353 3.46 -1.75 -11.55
N LEU A 354 2.86 -1.16 -10.51
CA LEU A 354 3.27 0.16 -9.99
C LEU A 354 4.67 0.06 -9.35
N ARG A 355 4.91 -0.94 -8.50
CA ARG A 355 6.23 -1.14 -7.87
C ARG A 355 7.29 -1.56 -8.87
N MET A 356 6.94 -2.39 -9.86
CA MET A 356 7.86 -2.70 -10.97
C MET A 356 8.23 -1.46 -11.78
N LYS A 357 7.29 -0.53 -12.01
CA LYS A 357 7.59 0.74 -12.68
C LYS A 357 8.62 1.55 -11.91
N GLU A 358 8.46 1.68 -10.60
CA GLU A 358 9.39 2.41 -9.73
C GLU A 358 10.79 1.79 -9.76
N ILE A 359 10.89 0.47 -9.55
CA ILE A 359 12.16 -0.27 -9.60
C ILE A 359 12.82 -0.11 -10.98
N PHE A 360 12.05 -0.24 -12.06
CA PHE A 360 12.58 -0.13 -13.41
C PHE A 360 13.18 1.26 -13.69
N GLU A 361 12.48 2.34 -13.29
CA GLU A 361 13.01 3.69 -13.48
C GLU A 361 14.23 3.96 -12.59
N ASP A 362 14.29 3.43 -11.37
CA ASP A 362 15.47 3.55 -10.50
C ASP A 362 16.70 2.82 -11.08
N VAL A 363 16.51 1.60 -11.60
CA VAL A 363 17.57 0.85 -12.31
C VAL A 363 18.04 1.58 -13.56
N LYS A 364 17.11 2.15 -14.33
CA LYS A 364 17.41 2.98 -15.52
C LYS A 364 18.17 4.26 -15.14
N ALA A 365 17.84 4.87 -14.01
CA ALA A 365 18.54 6.03 -13.46
C ALA A 365 19.94 5.71 -12.91
N GLY A 366 20.32 4.43 -12.88
CA GLY A 366 21.68 3.99 -12.55
C GLY A 366 21.78 3.16 -11.28
N ARG A 367 20.67 2.79 -10.62
CA ARG A 367 20.71 1.84 -9.50
C ARG A 367 21.39 0.55 -9.94
N ARG A 368 22.30 0.08 -9.09
CA ARG A 368 22.98 -1.21 -9.23
C ARG A 368 22.68 -2.03 -7.97
N LEU A 369 22.42 -3.30 -8.19
CA LEU A 369 22.23 -4.33 -7.17
C LEU A 369 23.29 -5.41 -7.39
N GLY A 370 23.76 -6.02 -6.32
CA GLY A 370 24.67 -7.15 -6.31
C GLY A 370 25.91 -7.00 -5.40
N ASP A 371 25.99 -5.92 -4.60
CA ASP A 371 27.04 -5.74 -3.59
C ASP A 371 26.55 -6.00 -2.16
N GLY A 372 25.26 -6.32 -2.01
CA GLY A 372 24.59 -6.66 -0.76
C GLY A 372 24.22 -5.45 0.11
N SER A 373 24.75 -4.26 -0.20
CA SER A 373 24.58 -3.10 0.65
C SER A 373 23.17 -2.54 0.64
N TYR A 374 22.45 -2.66 -0.48
CA TYR A 374 21.10 -2.15 -0.60
C TYR A 374 20.11 -3.05 0.15
N LEU A 375 20.17 -4.35 -0.06
CA LEU A 375 19.36 -5.33 0.68
C LEU A 375 19.62 -5.22 2.18
N LYS A 376 20.88 -5.14 2.61
CA LYS A 376 21.23 -4.96 4.03
C LYS A 376 20.59 -3.70 4.63
N ARG A 377 20.71 -2.56 3.94
CA ARG A 377 20.06 -1.31 4.39
C ARG A 377 18.54 -1.42 4.43
N LEU A 378 17.94 -2.03 3.42
CA LEU A 378 16.49 -2.20 3.33
C LEU A 378 15.95 -3.04 4.51
N VAL A 379 16.63 -4.15 4.84
CA VAL A 379 16.18 -5.02 5.94
C VAL A 379 16.44 -4.39 7.31
N GLU A 380 17.45 -3.53 7.43
CA GLU A 380 17.78 -2.81 8.66
C GLU A 380 16.90 -1.58 8.90
N SER A 381 16.32 -0.99 7.84
CA SER A 381 15.63 0.29 7.95
C SER A 381 14.30 0.20 8.71
N ASP A 382 14.07 1.23 9.53
CA ASP A 382 12.81 1.53 10.19
C ASP A 382 12.10 2.76 9.58
N ASP A 383 12.58 3.26 8.43
CA ASP A 383 11.95 4.33 7.66
C ASP A 383 12.04 4.04 6.15
N PHE A 384 10.90 4.12 5.46
CA PHE A 384 10.74 3.78 4.04
C PHE A 384 10.15 4.96 3.29
N ASP A 385 10.79 5.29 2.18
CA ASP A 385 10.16 6.06 1.10
C ASP A 385 9.54 5.12 0.05
N SER A 386 8.95 5.69 -1.00
CA SER A 386 8.27 4.92 -2.05
C SER A 386 9.17 3.85 -2.70
N GLN A 387 10.46 4.12 -2.86
CA GLN A 387 11.43 3.17 -3.41
C GLN A 387 11.62 1.99 -2.45
N GLU A 388 11.82 2.22 -1.14
CA GLU A 388 11.95 1.10 -0.20
C GLU A 388 10.68 0.24 -0.15
N TYR A 389 9.48 0.83 -0.26
CA TYR A 389 8.23 0.07 -0.43
C TYR A 389 8.28 -0.83 -1.68
N ALA A 390 8.73 -0.28 -2.82
CA ALA A 390 8.85 -1.04 -4.05
C ALA A 390 9.87 -2.19 -3.93
N TYR A 391 11.03 -1.96 -3.32
CA TYR A 391 12.02 -3.02 -3.13
C TYR A 391 11.61 -4.01 -2.04
N ALA A 392 10.88 -3.61 -0.99
CA ALA A 392 10.31 -4.53 0.00
C ALA A 392 9.31 -5.50 -0.66
N TRP A 393 8.44 -4.99 -1.54
CA TRP A 393 7.62 -5.84 -2.42
C TRP A 393 8.48 -6.81 -3.23
N GLY A 394 9.56 -6.31 -3.85
CA GLY A 394 10.49 -7.11 -4.64
C GLY A 394 11.13 -8.24 -3.83
N VAL A 395 11.53 -7.95 -2.59
CA VAL A 395 12.08 -8.92 -1.63
C VAL A 395 11.05 -9.99 -1.28
N ILE A 396 9.84 -9.60 -0.87
CA ILE A 396 8.79 -10.58 -0.53
C ILE A 396 8.40 -11.41 -1.76
N HIS A 397 8.31 -10.80 -2.94
CA HIS A 397 8.01 -11.52 -4.17
C HIS A 397 9.15 -12.48 -4.55
N TRP A 398 10.41 -12.09 -4.40
CA TRP A 398 11.56 -12.99 -4.61
C TRP A 398 11.52 -14.16 -3.64
N MET A 399 11.35 -13.88 -2.34
CA MET A 399 11.32 -14.91 -1.29
C MET A 399 10.15 -15.87 -1.47
N ALA A 400 8.95 -15.37 -1.75
CA ALA A 400 7.78 -16.22 -1.99
C ALA A 400 7.98 -17.19 -3.17
N ARG A 401 8.90 -16.88 -4.10
CA ARG A 401 9.20 -17.70 -5.29
C ARG A 401 10.42 -18.60 -5.11
N LYS A 402 11.44 -18.16 -4.37
CA LYS A 402 12.75 -18.84 -4.30
C LYS A 402 13.18 -19.24 -2.88
N GLN A 403 12.67 -18.58 -1.84
CA GLN A 403 13.04 -18.75 -0.42
C GLN A 403 11.77 -18.89 0.46
N ARG A 404 10.88 -19.81 0.08
CA ARG A 404 9.52 -19.87 0.65
C ARG A 404 9.53 -20.32 2.10
N GLU A 405 10.36 -21.31 2.44
CA GLU A 405 10.39 -21.87 3.79
C GLU A 405 10.99 -20.88 4.78
N GLU A 406 11.98 -20.11 4.33
CA GLU A 406 12.62 -19.01 5.05
C GLU A 406 11.63 -17.87 5.29
N LEU A 407 10.87 -17.46 4.26
CA LEU A 407 9.79 -16.48 4.40
C LEU A 407 8.71 -16.95 5.37
N PHE A 408 8.29 -18.21 5.28
CA PHE A 408 7.29 -18.74 6.21
C PHE A 408 7.85 -18.83 7.63
N GLY A 409 9.14 -19.17 7.78
CA GLY A 409 9.86 -19.14 9.05
C GLY A 409 9.86 -17.74 9.67
N SER A 410 10.18 -16.71 8.89
CA SER A 410 10.21 -15.33 9.38
C SER A 410 8.82 -14.82 9.74
N ILE A 411 7.79 -15.12 8.94
CA ILE A 411 6.42 -14.74 9.27
C ILE A 411 5.96 -15.42 10.57
N ARG A 412 6.23 -16.72 10.75
CA ARG A 412 5.91 -17.45 11.99
C ARG A 412 6.60 -16.81 13.19
N GLU A 413 7.89 -16.53 13.10
CA GLU A 413 8.62 -15.90 14.20
C GLU A 413 8.08 -14.53 14.54
N ALA A 414 7.88 -13.67 13.54
CA ALA A 414 7.32 -12.34 13.73
C ALA A 414 5.91 -12.37 14.34
N SER A 415 5.09 -13.38 14.02
CA SER A 415 3.75 -13.55 14.61
C SER A 415 3.76 -13.82 16.12
N THR A 416 4.89 -14.25 16.66
CA THR A 416 5.07 -14.43 18.10
C THR A 416 5.47 -13.15 18.84
N SER A 417 5.78 -12.07 18.12
CA SER A 417 6.15 -10.78 18.71
C SER A 417 5.04 -10.24 19.59
N LYS A 418 5.31 -10.13 20.88
CA LYS A 418 4.35 -9.63 21.87
C LYS A 418 4.16 -8.10 21.74
N PRO A 419 2.98 -7.57 22.08
CA PRO A 419 2.72 -6.13 22.11
C PRO A 419 3.80 -5.36 22.88
N LEU A 420 4.32 -4.27 22.31
CA LEU A 420 5.33 -3.39 22.91
C LEU A 420 6.69 -4.04 23.27
N ALA A 421 6.92 -5.33 22.94
CA ALA A 421 8.17 -6.02 23.28
C ALA A 421 9.43 -5.34 22.71
N HIS A 422 9.27 -4.64 21.58
CA HIS A 422 10.32 -3.85 20.94
C HIS A 422 10.83 -2.66 21.76
N LEU A 423 10.11 -2.26 22.82
CA LEU A 423 10.54 -1.19 23.72
C LEU A 423 11.52 -1.68 24.80
N THR A 424 11.78 -2.99 24.87
CA THR A 424 12.70 -3.59 25.83
C THR A 424 14.15 -3.59 25.32
N GLU A 425 15.12 -3.54 26.23
CA GLU A 425 16.55 -3.51 25.86
C GLU A 425 17.04 -4.79 25.14
N ASN A 426 16.28 -5.89 25.26
CA ASN A 426 16.61 -7.18 24.65
C ASN A 426 15.87 -7.42 23.32
N ALA A 427 15.28 -6.37 22.72
CA ALA A 427 14.62 -6.49 21.43
C ALA A 427 15.61 -6.95 20.35
N GLN A 428 15.20 -7.97 19.59
CA GLN A 428 15.98 -8.46 18.44
C GLN A 428 16.11 -7.36 17.38
N THR A 429 17.29 -7.18 16.80
CA THR A 429 17.48 -6.21 15.72
C THR A 429 16.94 -6.77 14.40
N ASN A 430 16.47 -5.89 13.51
CA ASN A 430 15.97 -6.31 12.19
C ASN A 430 17.02 -7.10 11.38
N ALA A 431 18.30 -6.71 11.46
CA ALA A 431 19.41 -7.45 10.84
C ALA A 431 19.51 -8.89 11.36
N SER A 432 19.59 -9.06 12.70
CA SER A 432 19.71 -10.38 13.30
C SER A 432 18.47 -11.26 13.06
N PHE A 433 17.30 -10.65 12.96
CA PHE A 433 16.07 -11.33 12.57
C PHE A 433 16.15 -11.85 11.12
N PHE A 434 16.61 -11.02 10.19
CA PHE A 434 16.80 -11.44 8.79
C PHE A 434 17.86 -12.55 8.68
N GLU A 435 19.04 -12.34 9.26
CA GLU A 435 20.16 -13.29 9.19
C GLU A 435 19.80 -14.66 9.76
N LYS A 436 18.97 -14.72 10.81
CA LYS A 436 18.49 -15.98 11.39
C LYS A 436 17.74 -16.86 10.40
N HIS A 437 16.94 -16.26 9.52
CA HIS A 437 16.11 -17.00 8.57
C HIS A 437 16.77 -17.17 7.20
N PHE A 438 17.56 -16.20 6.77
CA PHE A 438 18.06 -16.11 5.40
C PHE A 438 19.59 -16.22 5.31
N GLY A 439 20.32 -16.16 6.42
CA GLY A 439 21.78 -16.08 6.44
C GLY A 439 22.30 -14.66 6.18
N ASP A 440 23.63 -14.53 6.20
CA ASP A 440 24.35 -13.26 6.15
C ASP A 440 25.01 -12.94 4.79
N ASP A 441 24.82 -13.81 3.78
CA ASP A 441 25.33 -13.57 2.42
C ASP A 441 24.45 -12.59 1.63
N PHE A 442 24.44 -11.34 2.10
CA PHE A 442 23.70 -10.26 1.46
C PHE A 442 24.11 -10.04 0.00
N VAL A 443 25.37 -10.32 -0.35
CA VAL A 443 25.88 -10.17 -1.72
C VAL A 443 25.18 -11.14 -2.65
N GLU A 444 25.13 -12.43 -2.30
CA GLU A 444 24.47 -13.43 -3.13
C GLU A 444 22.95 -13.22 -3.16
N HIS A 445 22.33 -12.94 -2.01
CA HIS A 445 20.88 -12.67 -1.96
C HIS A 445 20.47 -11.46 -2.82
N GLU A 446 21.26 -10.40 -2.83
CA GLU A 446 20.97 -9.21 -3.63
C GLU A 446 21.18 -9.47 -5.14
N LYS A 447 22.18 -10.29 -5.52
CA LYS A 447 22.32 -10.75 -6.92
C LYS A 447 21.12 -11.59 -7.34
N ASP A 448 20.64 -12.47 -6.47
CA ASP A 448 19.49 -13.33 -6.71
C ASP A 448 18.18 -12.55 -6.83
N LEU A 449 18.02 -11.54 -5.99
CA LEU A 449 16.96 -10.55 -6.05
C LEU A 449 17.03 -9.78 -7.38
N SER A 450 18.21 -9.28 -7.77
CA SER A 450 18.37 -8.55 -9.04
C SER A 450 18.01 -9.43 -10.25
N ARG A 451 18.51 -10.67 -10.31
CA ARG A 451 18.14 -11.64 -11.35
C ARG A 451 16.64 -11.94 -11.34
N HIS A 452 16.03 -12.03 -10.16
CA HIS A 452 14.59 -12.22 -10.01
C HIS A 452 13.81 -11.04 -10.57
N LEU A 453 14.11 -9.81 -10.14
CA LEU A 453 13.43 -8.60 -10.60
C LEU A 453 13.51 -8.44 -12.13
N LEU A 454 14.68 -8.69 -12.73
CA LEU A 454 14.86 -8.66 -14.19
C LEU A 454 14.06 -9.74 -14.93
N SER A 455 13.66 -10.82 -14.26
CA SER A 455 12.86 -11.90 -14.85
C SER A 455 11.36 -11.65 -14.80
N ILE A 456 10.89 -10.71 -13.97
CA ILE A 456 9.48 -10.44 -13.78
C ILE A 456 8.89 -9.82 -15.04
N ARG A 457 7.83 -10.44 -15.56
CA ARG A 457 6.99 -9.83 -16.59
C ARG A 457 6.03 -8.85 -15.91
N TRP A 458 6.04 -7.62 -16.40
CA TRP A 458 5.18 -6.55 -15.93
C TRP A 458 4.70 -5.73 -17.13
N VAL A 459 3.62 -4.99 -16.93
CA VAL A 459 3.07 -4.08 -17.94
C VAL A 459 3.23 -2.67 -17.42
N ASP A 460 3.78 -1.75 -18.22
CA ASP A 460 3.85 -0.35 -17.82
C ASP A 460 2.44 0.13 -17.47
N PRO A 461 2.18 0.65 -16.26
CA PRO A 461 0.88 1.17 -15.87
C PRO A 461 0.28 2.15 -16.89
N ALA A 462 1.12 2.91 -17.59
CA ALA A 462 0.70 3.82 -18.64
C ALA A 462 0.06 3.11 -19.84
N GLU A 463 0.41 1.87 -20.16
CA GLU A 463 -0.14 1.14 -21.32
C GLU A 463 -1.66 0.94 -21.19
N ASN A 464 -2.15 0.68 -19.98
CA ASN A 464 -3.55 0.37 -19.68
C ASN A 464 -4.38 1.59 -19.26
N GLN A 465 -3.77 2.79 -19.21
CA GLN A 465 -4.50 4.03 -18.99
C GLN A 465 -5.37 4.39 -20.19
N VAL A 466 -6.46 5.13 -19.95
CA VAL A 466 -7.24 5.73 -21.02
C VAL A 466 -6.44 6.88 -21.62
N HIS A 467 -6.20 6.78 -22.92
CA HIS A 467 -5.52 7.78 -23.71
C HIS A 467 -6.51 8.63 -24.48
N TYR A 468 -6.23 9.91 -24.53
CA TYR A 468 -6.93 10.92 -25.30
C TYR A 468 -6.09 11.27 -26.52
N LEU A 469 -6.64 11.01 -27.70
CA LEU A 469 -6.12 11.52 -28.95
C LEU A 469 -6.84 12.82 -29.29
N VAL A 470 -6.12 13.93 -29.20
CA VAL A 470 -6.64 15.28 -29.42
C VAL A 470 -6.17 15.78 -30.78
N VAL A 471 -7.11 16.11 -31.65
CA VAL A 471 -6.85 16.79 -32.92
C VAL A 471 -7.28 18.24 -32.77
N SER A 472 -6.31 19.15 -32.83
CA SER A 472 -6.49 20.59 -32.69
C SER A 472 -5.87 21.30 -33.89
N GLY A 473 -6.70 21.72 -34.84
CA GLY A 473 -6.24 22.24 -36.12
C GLY A 473 -5.48 21.16 -36.91
N SER A 474 -4.19 21.40 -37.18
CA SER A 474 -3.28 20.44 -37.82
C SER A 474 -2.46 19.61 -36.82
N ARG A 475 -2.55 19.89 -35.52
CA ARG A 475 -1.80 19.18 -34.50
C ARG A 475 -2.59 17.98 -33.99
N VAL A 476 -1.90 16.85 -33.89
CA VAL A 476 -2.41 15.65 -33.22
C VAL A 476 -1.57 15.44 -31.97
N THR A 477 -2.22 15.27 -30.83
CA THR A 477 -1.58 15.11 -29.52
C THR A 477 -2.17 13.91 -28.83
N LEU A 478 -1.30 13.02 -28.35
CA LEU A 478 -1.68 11.88 -27.53
C LEU A 478 -1.35 12.19 -26.07
N THR A 479 -2.34 12.12 -25.17
CA THR A 479 -2.14 12.40 -23.74
C THR A 479 -3.01 11.50 -22.88
N THR A 480 -2.58 11.19 -21.65
CA THR A 480 -3.42 10.52 -20.63
C THR A 480 -4.07 11.52 -19.66
N SER A 481 -3.74 12.81 -19.75
CA SER A 481 -4.26 13.87 -18.87
C SER A 481 -5.52 14.54 -19.44
N PRO A 482 -6.67 14.48 -18.75
CA PRO A 482 -7.86 15.23 -19.12
C PRO A 482 -7.66 16.75 -19.06
N GLU A 483 -6.88 17.26 -18.11
CA GLU A 483 -6.58 18.69 -18.03
C GLU A 483 -5.84 19.17 -19.27
N ARG A 484 -4.90 18.36 -19.78
CA ARG A 484 -4.20 18.67 -21.02
C ARG A 484 -5.17 18.75 -22.20
N VAL A 485 -6.22 17.94 -22.23
CA VAL A 485 -7.29 18.05 -23.22
C VAL A 485 -8.02 19.40 -23.11
N ASP A 486 -8.29 19.86 -21.89
CA ASP A 486 -8.97 21.14 -21.64
C ASP A 486 -8.07 22.36 -21.88
N GLU A 487 -6.77 22.27 -21.60
CA GLU A 487 -5.76 23.24 -22.01
C GLU A 487 -5.69 23.35 -23.54
N LEU A 488 -5.58 22.21 -24.23
CA LEU A 488 -5.56 22.18 -25.69
C LEU A 488 -6.85 22.79 -26.24
N ARG A 489 -8.00 22.47 -25.67
CA ARG A 489 -9.30 23.06 -26.03
C ARG A 489 -9.30 24.58 -25.88
N ARG A 490 -8.84 25.10 -24.74
CA ARG A 490 -8.76 26.54 -24.47
C ARG A 490 -7.78 27.26 -25.40
N SER A 491 -6.70 26.58 -25.79
CA SER A 491 -5.68 27.13 -26.70
C SER A 491 -6.06 27.02 -28.19
N THR A 492 -7.10 26.26 -28.54
CA THR A 492 -7.55 26.08 -29.92
C THR A 492 -8.33 27.31 -30.38
N LEU A 493 -7.98 27.88 -31.53
CA LEU A 493 -8.67 29.05 -32.06
C LEU A 493 -10.15 28.73 -32.39
N PRO A 494 -11.10 29.68 -32.23
CA PRO A 494 -12.55 29.43 -32.36
C PRO A 494 -13.02 28.80 -33.68
N LEU A 495 -12.23 28.92 -34.76
CA LEU A 495 -12.54 28.39 -36.09
C LEU A 495 -11.76 27.11 -36.43
N GLN A 496 -10.85 26.66 -35.56
CA GLN A 496 -10.09 25.44 -35.76
C GLN A 496 -10.90 24.22 -35.30
N ARG A 497 -10.76 23.12 -36.04
CA ARG A 497 -11.37 21.84 -35.66
C ARG A 497 -10.73 21.35 -34.38
N PHE A 498 -11.56 21.03 -33.39
CA PHE A 498 -11.18 20.36 -32.16
C PHE A 498 -11.93 19.03 -32.05
N ARG A 499 -11.20 17.91 -31.97
CA ARG A 499 -11.77 16.58 -31.79
C ARG A 499 -10.97 15.82 -30.75
N VAL A 500 -11.68 15.05 -29.92
CA VAL A 500 -11.07 14.20 -28.90
C VAL A 500 -11.62 12.79 -29.07
N GLN A 501 -10.73 11.82 -29.16
CA GLN A 501 -11.06 10.39 -29.16
C GLN A 501 -10.42 9.72 -27.95
N ARG A 502 -11.13 8.78 -27.33
CA ARG A 502 -10.68 8.06 -26.14
C ARG A 502 -10.36 6.62 -26.50
N TYR A 503 -9.22 6.13 -26.02
CA TYR A 503 -8.73 4.77 -26.26
C TYR A 503 -8.36 4.11 -24.95
N ARG A 504 -8.69 2.83 -24.80
CA ARG A 504 -8.47 2.07 -23.56
C ARG A 504 -7.04 1.66 -23.32
N THR A 505 -6.20 1.68 -24.36
CA THR A 505 -4.78 1.34 -24.27
C THR A 505 -3.95 2.26 -25.15
N ARG A 506 -2.66 2.39 -24.84
CA ARG A 506 -1.73 3.17 -25.64
C ARG A 506 -1.61 2.60 -27.05
N THR A 507 -1.53 1.27 -27.17
CA THR A 507 -1.46 0.57 -28.45
C THR A 507 -2.62 0.95 -29.38
N MET A 508 -3.85 0.98 -28.87
CA MET A 508 -5.01 1.41 -29.67
C MET A 508 -4.91 2.88 -30.08
N ALA A 509 -4.46 3.73 -29.17
CA ALA A 509 -4.37 5.16 -29.40
C ALA A 509 -3.28 5.53 -30.42
N VAL A 510 -2.12 4.89 -30.35
CA VAL A 510 -1.02 5.07 -31.30
C VAL A 510 -1.43 4.58 -32.70
N ARG A 511 -2.12 3.44 -32.78
CA ARG A 511 -2.65 2.95 -34.06
C ARG A 511 -3.60 3.95 -34.71
N ALA A 512 -4.47 4.58 -33.92
CA ALA A 512 -5.39 5.60 -34.42
C ALA A 512 -4.66 6.91 -34.79
N MET A 513 -3.67 7.33 -34.01
CA MET A 513 -2.84 8.49 -34.30
C MET A 513 -2.14 8.34 -35.65
N ASN A 514 -1.49 7.19 -35.88
CA ASN A 514 -0.81 6.90 -37.13
C ASN A 514 -1.75 6.94 -38.33
N ALA A 515 -3.00 6.50 -38.18
CA ALA A 515 -4.01 6.55 -39.25
C ALA A 515 -4.51 7.97 -39.57
N ILE A 516 -4.28 8.95 -38.70
CA ILE A 516 -4.66 10.36 -38.90
C ILE A 516 -3.47 11.19 -39.43
N THR A 517 -2.24 10.80 -39.08
CA THR A 517 -1.01 11.52 -39.45
C THR A 517 -0.36 11.02 -40.74
N GLN A 518 -0.78 9.86 -41.26
CA GLN A 518 -0.51 9.39 -42.62
C GLN A 518 -1.47 10.07 -43.60
#